data_AF-A0A2T3HS91-F1
#
_entry.id   AF-A0A2T3HS91-F1
#
_cell.length_a   1.000
_cell.length_b   1.000
_cell.length_c   1.000
_cell.angle_alpha   90.00
_cell.angle_beta   90.00
_cell.angle_gamma   90.00
#
_symmetry.space_group_name_H-M   'P 1'
#
loop_
_entity.id
_entity.type
_entity.pdbx_description
1 polymer ?
#
loop_
_entity_poly.entity_id
_entity_poly.type
_entity_poly.pdbx_seq_one_letter_code
_entity_poly.pdbx_strand_id
1 'polypeptide(L)'
;ANMMKGESGLSLTNEVNREAIIFRQNMRQLFNDYTAENDWFFKPWNAETVTEMNGDKVKFEDASVESLMTIQQNWKLTPGDKWHGFDEIDNDWCMLDPIKVSLLTPGLDDNGNFLETGVPAALVTAYLGRFGIVPTRTTDFQVMFLFSMGITKGKRDTLINTLLSFKRHYDANADIETLLPELVASAPEVYRGLGLK
;
A
#
# COMPACT_ATOMS: atom_id res chain seq x y z
N ALA A 1 4.69 20.43 -20.62
CA ALA A 1 4.57 21.81 -20.09
C ALA A 1 3.15 22.36 -20.20
N ASN A 2 2.48 22.32 -21.36
CA ASN A 2 1.15 22.92 -21.52
C ASN A 2 0.06 22.36 -20.59
N MET A 3 0.08 21.05 -20.31
CA MET A 3 -0.88 20.42 -19.37
C MET A 3 -0.73 20.88 -17.91
N MET A 4 0.42 21.45 -17.53
CA MET A 4 0.70 21.83 -16.14
C MET A 4 0.53 23.34 -15.90
N LYS A 5 0.06 24.10 -16.89
CA LYS A 5 -0.02 25.56 -16.79
C LYS A 5 -1.28 26.00 -16.05
N GLY A 6 -1.10 26.88 -15.06
CA GLY A 6 -2.20 27.45 -14.27
C GLY A 6 -3.02 26.39 -13.54
N GLU A 7 -4.32 26.63 -13.40
CA GLU A 7 -5.27 25.78 -12.67
C GLU A 7 -5.31 24.33 -13.16
N SER A 8 -5.01 24.09 -14.44
CA SER A 8 -5.00 22.73 -14.99
C SER A 8 -3.95 21.83 -14.32
N GLY A 9 -2.75 22.36 -14.05
CA GLY A 9 -1.69 21.63 -13.36
C GLY A 9 -2.08 21.28 -11.94
N LEU A 10 -2.63 22.26 -11.20
CA LEU A 10 -3.09 22.09 -9.82
C LEU A 10 -4.20 21.03 -9.73
N SER A 11 -5.20 21.12 -10.62
CA SER A 11 -6.31 20.17 -10.69
C SER A 11 -5.81 18.74 -10.91
N LEU A 12 -4.94 18.55 -11.92
CA LEU A 12 -4.35 17.24 -12.22
C LEU A 12 -3.54 16.68 -11.05
N THR A 13 -2.71 17.48 -10.37
CA THR A 13 -1.95 17.01 -9.20
C THR A 13 -2.86 16.70 -8.02
N ASN A 14 -3.91 17.49 -7.81
CA ASN A 14 -4.87 17.30 -6.72
C ASN A 14 -5.69 16.02 -6.91
N GLU A 15 -6.07 15.70 -8.15
CA GLU A 15 -6.78 14.45 -8.45
C GLU A 15 -5.93 13.23 -8.11
N VAL A 16 -4.65 13.22 -8.51
CA VAL A 16 -3.74 12.10 -8.22
C VAL A 16 -3.51 11.95 -6.71
N ASN A 17 -3.27 13.06 -6.01
CA ASN A 17 -3.12 13.06 -4.55
C ASN A 17 -4.38 12.53 -3.86
N ARG A 18 -5.56 12.99 -4.28
CA ARG A 18 -6.85 12.54 -3.75
C ARG A 18 -7.03 11.04 -3.92
N GLU A 19 -6.76 10.50 -5.10
CA GLU A 19 -6.90 9.07 -5.36
C GLU A 19 -5.91 8.22 -4.55
N ALA A 20 -4.67 8.68 -4.39
CA ALA A 20 -3.68 8.02 -3.56
C ALA A 20 -4.05 8.03 -2.07
N ILE A 21 -4.58 9.16 -1.57
CA ILE A 21 -5.04 9.30 -0.19
C ILE A 21 -6.23 8.39 0.09
N ILE A 22 -7.27 8.42 -0.75
CA ILE A 22 -8.44 7.57 -0.59
C ILE A 22 -8.04 6.10 -0.63
N PHE A 23 -7.12 5.72 -1.53
CA PHE A 23 -6.59 4.37 -1.55
C PHE A 23 -5.91 3.98 -0.23
N ARG A 24 -5.04 4.84 0.32
CA ARG A 24 -4.38 4.60 1.61
C ARG A 24 -5.40 4.46 2.75
N GLN A 25 -6.43 5.31 2.78
CA GLN A 25 -7.47 5.24 3.80
C GLN A 25 -8.25 3.93 3.71
N ASN A 26 -8.68 3.54 2.49
CA ASN A 26 -9.36 2.26 2.27
C ASN A 26 -8.50 1.06 2.70
N MET A 27 -7.21 1.08 2.36
CA MET A 27 -6.28 0.02 2.75
C MET A 27 -6.07 -0.03 4.27
N ARG A 28 -5.98 1.12 4.94
CA ARG A 28 -5.86 1.20 6.41
C ARG A 28 -7.14 0.71 7.10
N GLN A 29 -8.30 1.06 6.57
CA GLN A 29 -9.58 0.62 7.12
C GLN A 29 -9.74 -0.90 6.99
N LEU A 30 -9.46 -1.46 5.81
CA LEU A 30 -9.44 -2.92 5.62
C LEU A 30 -8.43 -3.59 6.57
N PHE A 31 -7.23 -3.03 6.73
CA PHE A 31 -6.24 -3.54 7.67
C PHE A 31 -6.78 -3.59 9.10
N ASN A 32 -7.41 -2.51 9.56
CA ASN A 32 -8.01 -2.46 10.90
C ASN A 32 -9.15 -3.48 11.05
N ASP A 33 -10.01 -3.62 10.04
CA ASP A 33 -11.16 -4.54 10.06
C ASP A 33 -10.68 -6.00 10.19
N TYR A 34 -9.71 -6.43 9.39
CA TYR A 34 -9.14 -7.79 9.47
C TYR A 34 -8.37 -8.02 10.78
N THR A 35 -7.57 -7.05 11.21
CA THR A 35 -6.77 -7.21 12.45
C THR A 35 -7.64 -7.21 13.71
N ALA A 36 -8.80 -6.53 13.70
CA ALA A 36 -9.78 -6.64 14.78
C ALA A 36 -10.34 -8.07 14.95
N GLU A 37 -10.31 -8.88 13.89
CA GLU A 37 -10.70 -10.29 13.88
C GLU A 37 -9.51 -11.26 14.09
N ASN A 38 -8.33 -10.75 14.47
CA ASN A 38 -7.06 -11.49 14.54
C ASN A 38 -6.63 -12.11 13.19
N ASP A 39 -7.01 -11.48 12.08
CA ASP A 39 -6.61 -11.84 10.74
C ASP A 39 -5.57 -10.84 10.19
N TRP A 40 -4.93 -11.16 9.08
CA TRP A 40 -3.88 -10.35 8.47
C TRP A 40 -4.41 -9.55 7.29
N PHE A 41 -3.81 -8.39 6.99
CA PHE A 41 -4.01 -7.71 5.71
C PHE A 41 -2.82 -6.80 5.39
N PHE A 42 -2.83 -6.21 4.20
CA PHE A 42 -1.82 -5.24 3.77
C PHE A 42 -1.98 -3.91 4.53
N LYS A 43 -0.90 -3.37 5.08
CA LYS A 43 -0.88 -2.07 5.78
C LYS A 43 -0.25 -0.99 4.88
N PRO A 44 -0.89 0.16 4.66
CA PRO A 44 -0.23 1.24 3.93
C PRO A 44 0.89 1.87 4.79
N TRP A 45 2.03 2.15 4.17
CA TRP A 45 3.17 2.80 4.83
C TRP A 45 2.99 4.32 4.80
N ASN A 46 2.44 4.87 5.89
CA ASN A 46 2.28 6.30 6.18
C ASN A 46 2.04 6.50 7.69
N ALA A 47 1.97 7.76 8.13
CA ALA A 47 1.63 8.12 9.49
C ALA A 47 0.30 7.49 9.94
N GLU A 48 0.24 7.05 11.20
CA GLU A 48 -0.95 6.42 11.78
C GLU A 48 -1.92 7.43 12.41
N THR A 49 -1.36 8.51 12.96
CA THR A 49 -2.10 9.63 13.52
C THR A 49 -1.73 10.90 12.76
N VAL A 50 -2.74 11.68 12.38
CA VAL A 50 -2.60 12.89 11.57
C VAL A 50 -3.36 14.05 12.20
N THR A 51 -3.14 15.24 11.68
CA THR A 51 -3.79 16.48 12.13
C THR A 51 -4.89 16.86 11.16
N GLU A 52 -6.07 17.16 11.68
CA GLU A 52 -7.17 17.77 10.94
C GLU A 52 -6.99 19.29 10.80
N MET A 53 -7.73 19.90 9.88
CA MET A 53 -7.75 21.37 9.67
C MET A 53 -8.16 22.15 10.92
N ASN A 54 -8.96 21.54 11.81
CA ASN A 54 -9.34 22.15 13.09
C ASN A 54 -8.24 22.04 14.18
N GLY A 55 -7.13 21.35 13.88
CA GLY A 55 -6.00 21.12 14.79
C GLY A 55 -6.07 19.80 15.57
N ASP A 56 -7.18 19.07 15.49
CA ASP A 56 -7.36 17.82 16.23
C ASP A 56 -6.46 16.71 15.68
N LYS A 57 -6.02 15.81 16.58
CA LYS A 57 -5.32 14.59 16.21
C LYS A 57 -6.33 13.46 16.02
N VAL A 58 -6.32 12.87 14.82
CA VAL A 58 -7.22 11.77 14.44
C VAL A 58 -6.42 10.64 13.80
N LYS A 59 -7.00 9.44 13.70
CA LYS A 59 -6.39 8.35 12.94
C LYS A 59 -6.38 8.67 11.45
N PHE A 60 -5.40 8.15 10.72
CA PHE A 60 -5.24 8.43 9.29
C PHE A 60 -6.50 8.12 8.46
N GLU A 61 -7.13 6.98 8.71
CA GLU A 61 -8.36 6.53 8.05
C GLU A 61 -9.59 7.39 8.36
N ASP A 62 -9.60 8.05 9.51
CA ASP A 62 -10.72 8.88 9.97
C ASP A 62 -10.58 10.35 9.55
N ALA A 63 -9.38 10.75 9.08
CA ALA A 63 -9.10 12.12 8.67
C ALA A 63 -9.81 12.51 7.36
N SER A 64 -10.18 13.77 7.24
CA SER A 64 -10.69 14.31 5.99
C SER A 64 -9.59 14.30 4.92
N VAL A 65 -9.99 13.90 3.70
CA VAL A 65 -9.11 13.91 2.53
C VAL A 65 -8.52 15.32 2.31
N GLU A 66 -9.29 16.36 2.59
CA GLU A 66 -8.83 17.75 2.44
C GLU A 66 -7.67 18.09 3.39
N SER A 67 -7.76 17.69 4.66
CA SER A 67 -6.64 17.85 5.60
C SER A 67 -5.41 17.09 5.17
N LEU A 68 -5.58 15.86 4.67
CA LEU A 68 -4.47 15.07 4.13
C LEU A 68 -3.88 15.67 2.85
N MET A 69 -4.68 16.35 2.02
CA MET A 69 -4.20 17.00 0.80
C MET A 69 -3.47 18.32 1.08
N THR A 70 -3.87 19.06 2.11
CA THR A 70 -3.42 20.45 2.34
C THR A 70 -2.39 20.59 3.46
N ILE A 71 -2.42 19.73 4.47
CA ILE A 71 -1.53 19.83 5.63
C ILE A 71 -0.29 18.96 5.41
N GLN A 72 0.80 19.59 4.96
CA GLN A 72 2.08 18.91 4.69
C GLN A 72 2.62 18.15 5.91
N GLN A 73 2.35 18.61 7.14
CA GLN A 73 2.82 17.97 8.36
C GLN A 73 2.35 16.51 8.49
N ASN A 74 1.21 16.15 7.89
CA ASN A 74 0.68 14.78 7.91
C ASN A 74 1.54 13.79 7.11
N TRP A 75 2.50 14.29 6.33
CA TRP A 75 3.40 13.50 5.50
C TRP A 75 4.86 13.64 5.88
N LYS A 76 5.21 14.53 6.81
CA LYS A 76 6.58 14.66 7.29
C LYS A 76 6.97 13.47 8.15
N LEU A 77 8.25 13.08 8.08
CA LEU A 77 8.81 12.08 8.98
C LEU A 77 9.30 12.82 10.23
N THR A 78 8.50 12.76 11.30
CA THR A 78 8.76 13.51 12.53
C THR A 78 9.66 12.69 13.45
N PRO A 79 10.72 13.26 14.05
CA PRO A 79 11.58 12.53 14.96
C PRO A 79 10.77 11.89 16.10
N GLY A 80 11.01 10.61 16.36
CA GLY A 80 10.31 9.82 17.36
C GLY A 80 9.09 9.03 16.85
N ASP A 81 8.56 9.35 15.67
CA ASP A 81 7.51 8.54 15.05
C ASP A 81 8.05 7.16 14.65
N LYS A 82 7.32 6.10 14.99
CA LYS A 82 7.78 4.72 14.73
C LYS A 82 7.41 4.19 13.34
N TRP A 83 6.34 4.72 12.73
CA TRP A 83 5.80 4.20 11.47
C TRP A 83 6.81 4.21 10.32
N HIS A 84 7.74 5.17 10.30
CA HIS A 84 8.69 5.33 9.21
C HIS A 84 9.98 4.51 9.39
N GLY A 85 10.24 3.97 10.59
CA GLY A 85 11.39 3.08 10.83
C GLY A 85 12.78 3.74 10.73
N PHE A 86 12.88 5.05 10.94
CA PHE A 86 14.15 5.79 10.96
C PHE A 86 14.43 6.25 12.39
N ASP A 87 15.53 5.80 12.98
CA ASP A 87 15.85 6.09 14.39
C ASP A 87 16.33 7.53 14.61
N GLU A 88 17.27 7.98 13.77
CA GLU A 88 17.87 9.32 13.85
C GLU A 88 17.54 10.11 12.58
N ILE A 89 16.38 10.78 12.60
CA ILE A 89 15.97 11.71 11.55
C ILE A 89 15.92 13.12 12.11
N ASP A 90 16.43 14.09 11.34
CA ASP A 90 16.31 15.50 11.69
C ASP A 90 14.87 15.99 11.50
N ASN A 91 14.45 16.90 12.36
CA ASN A 91 13.14 17.53 12.21
C ASN A 91 13.08 18.35 10.93
N ASP A 92 11.92 18.36 10.27
CA ASP A 92 11.67 19.07 9.00
C ASP A 92 12.64 18.72 7.86
N TRP A 93 13.20 17.50 7.90
CA TRP A 93 14.19 17.06 6.92
C TRP A 93 13.58 16.49 5.64
N CYS A 94 12.57 15.62 5.77
CA CYS A 94 11.93 15.00 4.62
C CYS A 94 10.45 14.67 4.86
N MET A 95 9.77 14.34 3.76
CA MET A 95 8.38 13.95 3.76
C MET A 95 8.15 12.76 2.81
N LEU A 96 7.12 11.99 3.10
CA LEU A 96 6.57 10.97 2.23
C LEU A 96 5.72 11.65 1.14
N ASP A 97 6.01 11.33 -0.13
CA ASP A 97 5.14 11.73 -1.22
C ASP A 97 3.83 10.90 -1.21
N PRO A 98 2.65 11.52 -1.08
CA PRO A 98 1.37 10.80 -1.00
C PRO A 98 1.15 9.82 -2.16
N ILE A 99 1.61 10.18 -3.38
CA ILE A 99 1.35 9.41 -4.61
C ILE A 99 2.25 8.17 -4.75
N LYS A 100 3.32 8.08 -3.96
CA LYS A 100 4.21 6.91 -3.92
C LYS A 100 3.71 5.93 -2.87
N VAL A 101 2.64 5.21 -3.21
CA VAL A 101 1.94 4.35 -2.25
C VAL A 101 2.70 3.06 -2.06
N SER A 102 3.18 2.82 -0.85
CA SER A 102 3.78 1.56 -0.45
C SER A 102 2.83 0.80 0.46
N LEU A 103 2.62 -0.49 0.16
CA LEU A 103 1.91 -1.43 1.02
C LEU A 103 2.92 -2.38 1.65
N LEU A 104 2.76 -2.60 2.95
CA LEU A 104 3.50 -3.57 3.73
C LEU A 104 2.72 -4.89 3.78
N THR A 105 3.42 -5.99 3.53
CA THR A 105 2.91 -7.35 3.75
C THR A 105 3.31 -7.83 5.14
N PRO A 106 2.56 -8.73 5.77
CA PRO A 106 2.95 -9.29 7.07
C PRO A 106 4.27 -10.07 6.94
N GLY A 107 5.10 -9.99 7.97
CA GLY A 107 6.34 -10.77 8.06
C GLY A 107 7.47 -10.06 8.80
N LEU A 108 7.35 -8.75 9.02
CA LEU A 108 8.19 -7.98 9.94
C LEU A 108 7.33 -7.31 11.01
N ASP A 109 7.85 -7.24 12.24
CA ASP A 109 7.30 -6.39 13.30
C ASP A 109 7.77 -4.93 13.16
N ASP A 110 7.23 -4.03 14.00
CA ASP A 110 7.59 -2.60 13.99
C ASP A 110 9.07 -2.35 14.41
N ASN A 111 9.77 -3.36 14.94
CA ASN A 111 11.19 -3.30 15.30
C ASN A 111 12.10 -3.90 14.21
N GLY A 112 11.53 -4.39 13.11
CA GLY A 112 12.27 -5.02 12.01
C GLY A 112 12.65 -6.49 12.26
N ASN A 113 12.07 -7.17 13.25
CA ASN A 113 12.25 -8.60 13.46
C ASN A 113 11.28 -9.41 12.60
N PHE A 114 11.72 -10.58 12.15
CA PHE A 114 10.85 -11.52 11.44
C PHE A 114 9.77 -12.09 12.36
N LEU A 115 8.55 -12.12 11.84
CA LEU A 115 7.43 -12.83 12.45
C LEU A 115 7.51 -14.33 12.13
N GLU A 116 6.84 -15.18 12.93
CA GLU A 116 6.76 -16.63 12.67
C GLU A 116 6.10 -16.97 11.33
N THR A 117 5.17 -16.12 10.90
CA THR A 117 4.45 -16.24 9.63
C THR A 117 4.50 -14.93 8.87
N GLY A 118 4.52 -15.00 7.53
CA GLY A 118 4.49 -13.82 6.69
C GLY A 118 4.07 -14.14 5.26
N VAL A 119 3.85 -13.08 4.50
CA VAL A 119 3.45 -13.14 3.08
C VAL A 119 4.54 -12.42 2.28
N PRO A 120 5.37 -13.15 1.52
CA PRO A 120 6.42 -12.53 0.71
C PRO A 120 5.83 -11.60 -0.35
N ALA A 121 6.32 -10.37 -0.42
CA ALA A 121 5.86 -9.38 -1.40
C ALA A 121 6.14 -9.82 -2.85
N ALA A 122 7.17 -10.63 -3.09
CA ALA A 122 7.43 -11.25 -4.40
C ALA A 122 6.25 -12.10 -4.90
N LEU A 123 5.59 -12.84 -4.01
CA LEU A 123 4.43 -13.67 -4.36
C LEU A 123 3.21 -12.81 -4.70
N VAL A 124 3.00 -11.73 -3.94
CA VAL A 124 1.95 -10.74 -4.20
C VAL A 124 2.15 -10.13 -5.58
N THR A 125 3.38 -9.73 -5.92
CA THR A 125 3.72 -9.16 -7.23
C THR A 125 3.49 -10.15 -8.37
N ALA A 126 3.88 -11.42 -8.22
CA ALA A 126 3.62 -12.45 -9.21
C ALA A 126 2.10 -12.62 -9.46
N TYR A 127 1.30 -12.61 -8.39
CA TYR A 127 -0.15 -12.71 -8.49
C TYR A 127 -0.77 -11.49 -9.18
N LEU A 128 -0.37 -10.27 -8.79
CA LEU A 128 -0.83 -9.02 -9.40
C LEU A 128 -0.52 -8.96 -10.90
N GLY A 129 0.64 -9.50 -11.31
CA GLY A 129 1.05 -9.57 -12.71
C GLY A 129 0.04 -10.26 -13.61
N ARG A 130 -0.69 -11.27 -13.12
CA ARG A 130 -1.74 -11.97 -13.88
C ARG A 130 -2.93 -11.09 -14.25
N PHE A 131 -3.16 -10.02 -13.48
CA PHE A 131 -4.22 -9.05 -13.73
C PHE A 131 -3.70 -7.81 -14.46
N GLY A 132 -2.46 -7.87 -14.99
CA GLY A 132 -1.81 -6.73 -15.66
C GLY A 132 -1.42 -5.61 -14.72
N ILE A 133 -1.33 -5.87 -13.41
CA ILE A 133 -0.93 -4.90 -12.40
C ILE A 133 0.54 -5.13 -12.09
N VAL A 134 1.39 -4.16 -12.46
CA VAL A 134 2.84 -4.22 -12.21
C VAL A 134 3.22 -3.15 -11.19
N PRO A 135 3.61 -3.54 -9.97
CA PRO A 135 4.16 -2.61 -8.99
C PRO A 135 5.44 -1.94 -9.50
N THR A 136 5.68 -0.71 -9.08
CA THR A 136 6.89 0.04 -9.42
C THR A 136 8.13 -0.50 -8.72
N ARG A 137 7.96 -0.98 -7.48
CA ARG A 137 9.04 -1.59 -6.68
C ARG A 137 8.46 -2.70 -5.81
N THR A 138 9.18 -3.80 -5.71
CA THR A 138 8.91 -4.90 -4.78
C THR A 138 10.19 -5.18 -3.99
N THR A 139 10.10 -5.30 -2.68
CA THR A 139 11.18 -5.79 -1.80
C THR A 139 10.69 -7.06 -1.09
N ASP A 140 11.22 -7.39 0.09
CA ASP A 140 10.80 -8.59 0.84
C ASP A 140 9.36 -8.48 1.36
N PHE A 141 9.01 -7.33 1.95
CA PHE A 141 7.69 -7.07 2.55
C PHE A 141 7.05 -5.76 2.13
N GLN A 142 7.56 -5.12 1.07
CA GLN A 142 7.00 -3.88 0.53
C GLN A 142 6.64 -4.06 -0.94
N VAL A 143 5.43 -3.63 -1.31
CA VAL A 143 4.98 -3.49 -2.70
C VAL A 143 4.57 -2.03 -2.93
N MET A 144 5.19 -1.35 -3.89
CA MET A 144 4.97 0.07 -4.17
C MET A 144 4.26 0.30 -5.50
N PHE A 145 3.24 1.15 -5.48
CA PHE A 145 2.47 1.61 -6.64
C PHE A 145 2.65 3.10 -6.83
N LEU A 146 2.99 3.52 -8.05
CA LEU A 146 3.06 4.91 -8.42
C LEU A 146 1.70 5.40 -8.93
N PHE A 147 1.07 6.31 -8.20
CA PHE A 147 -0.11 7.02 -8.66
C PHE A 147 0.34 8.17 -9.57
N SER A 148 -0.31 8.30 -10.72
CA SER A 148 0.00 9.32 -11.73
C SER A 148 -1.29 9.86 -12.33
N MET A 149 -1.20 10.92 -13.16
CA MET A 149 -2.36 11.55 -13.81
C MET A 149 -3.20 10.60 -14.68
N GLY A 150 -2.71 9.40 -14.99
CA GLY A 150 -3.47 8.36 -15.69
C GLY A 150 -4.24 7.40 -14.77
N ILE A 151 -4.21 7.60 -13.45
CA ILE A 151 -5.00 6.83 -12.50
C ILE A 151 -6.45 7.27 -12.54
N THR A 152 -7.36 6.33 -12.31
CA THR A 152 -8.79 6.61 -12.17
C THR A 152 -9.31 5.86 -10.97
N LYS A 153 -10.45 6.30 -10.42
CA LYS A 153 -11.17 5.57 -9.38
C LYS A 153 -11.32 4.08 -9.72
N GLY A 154 -11.67 3.76 -10.97
CA GLY A 154 -11.82 2.37 -11.41
C GLY A 154 -10.53 1.55 -11.30
N LYS A 155 -9.38 2.12 -11.70
CA LYS A 155 -8.08 1.42 -11.57
C LYS A 155 -7.70 1.20 -10.11
N ARG A 156 -7.93 2.20 -9.26
CA ARG A 156 -7.71 2.11 -7.82
C ARG A 156 -8.57 1.00 -7.20
N ASP A 157 -9.86 0.99 -7.51
CA ASP A 157 -10.80 -0.01 -6.97
C ASP A 157 -10.47 -1.43 -7.49
N THR A 158 -10.01 -1.56 -8.74
CA THR A 158 -9.47 -2.83 -9.26
C THR A 158 -8.29 -3.32 -8.42
N LEU A 159 -7.33 -2.46 -8.08
CA LEU A 159 -6.19 -2.85 -7.25
C LEU A 159 -6.62 -3.37 -5.87
N ILE A 160 -7.55 -2.68 -5.20
CA ILE A 160 -8.09 -3.13 -3.91
C ILE A 160 -8.74 -4.52 -4.06
N ASN A 161 -9.57 -4.70 -5.08
CA ASN A 161 -10.26 -5.97 -5.34
C ASN A 161 -9.29 -7.12 -5.66
N THR A 162 -8.19 -6.84 -6.37
CA THR A 162 -7.16 -7.85 -6.65
C THR A 162 -6.40 -8.23 -5.37
N LEU A 163 -6.09 -7.27 -4.48
CA LEU A 163 -5.46 -7.57 -3.17
C LEU A 163 -6.39 -8.38 -2.26
N LEU A 164 -7.68 -8.06 -2.21
CA LEU A 164 -8.68 -8.87 -1.50
C LEU A 164 -8.79 -10.28 -2.08
N SER A 165 -8.70 -10.42 -3.40
CA SER A 165 -8.73 -11.74 -4.06
C SER A 165 -7.46 -12.52 -3.83
N PHE A 166 -6.29 -11.88 -3.80
CA PHE A 166 -5.04 -12.51 -3.39
C PHE A 166 -5.16 -13.09 -1.99
N LYS A 167 -5.61 -12.28 -1.02
CA LYS A 167 -5.78 -12.71 0.37
C LYS A 167 -6.66 -13.97 0.46
N ARG A 168 -7.86 -13.94 -0.13
CA ARG A 168 -8.78 -15.08 -0.15
C ARG A 168 -8.15 -16.36 -0.71
N HIS A 169 -7.38 -16.23 -1.79
CA HIS A 169 -6.68 -17.37 -2.37
C HIS A 169 -5.52 -17.87 -1.50
N TYR A 170 -4.79 -16.96 -0.87
CA TYR A 170 -3.70 -17.29 0.04
C TYR A 170 -4.22 -18.02 1.28
N ASP A 171 -5.30 -17.53 1.89
CA ASP A 171 -5.92 -18.15 3.06
C ASP A 171 -6.51 -19.53 2.74
N ALA A 172 -7.08 -19.69 1.54
CA ALA A 172 -7.59 -20.98 1.06
C ALA A 172 -6.48 -21.95 0.65
N ASN A 173 -5.21 -21.54 0.72
CA ASN A 173 -4.06 -22.25 0.18
C ASN A 173 -4.32 -22.76 -1.26
N ALA A 174 -4.89 -21.89 -2.09
CA ALA A 174 -5.37 -22.26 -3.41
C ALA A 174 -4.22 -22.73 -4.31
N ASP A 175 -4.53 -23.68 -5.20
CA ASP A 175 -3.56 -24.33 -6.08
C ASP A 175 -2.82 -23.33 -6.98
N ILE A 176 -1.49 -23.37 -6.92
CA ILE A 176 -0.62 -22.49 -7.68
C ILE A 176 -0.60 -22.81 -9.18
N GLU A 177 -0.97 -24.02 -9.60
CA GLU A 177 -1.12 -24.34 -11.03
C GLU A 177 -2.29 -23.56 -11.64
N THR A 178 -3.39 -23.47 -10.92
CA THR A 178 -4.53 -22.64 -11.31
C THR A 178 -4.20 -21.15 -11.20
N LEU A 179 -3.49 -20.76 -10.13
CA LEU A 179 -3.26 -19.37 -9.77
C LEU A 179 -2.02 -18.70 -10.35
N LEU A 180 -1.00 -19.43 -10.79
CA LEU A 180 0.23 -18.92 -11.39
C LEU A 180 0.78 -19.94 -12.41
N PRO A 181 0.02 -20.28 -13.48
CA PRO A 181 0.37 -21.38 -14.39
C PRO A 181 1.73 -21.16 -15.08
N GLU A 182 2.07 -19.92 -15.42
CA GLU A 182 3.35 -19.57 -16.05
C GLU A 182 4.53 -19.80 -15.09
N LEU A 183 4.36 -19.53 -13.79
CA LEU A 183 5.37 -19.82 -12.77
C LEU A 183 5.59 -21.32 -12.65
N VAL A 184 4.51 -22.10 -12.58
CA VAL A 184 4.64 -23.57 -12.52
C VAL A 184 5.26 -24.12 -13.80
N ALA A 185 4.91 -23.59 -14.97
CA ALA A 185 5.53 -24.00 -16.23
C ALA A 185 7.04 -23.70 -16.27
N SER A 186 7.52 -22.67 -15.55
CA SER A 186 8.94 -22.31 -15.51
C SER A 186 9.81 -23.26 -14.68
N ALA A 187 9.26 -23.88 -13.63
CA ALA A 187 9.95 -24.85 -12.78
C ALA A 187 8.94 -25.87 -12.19
N PRO A 188 8.40 -26.79 -13.02
CA PRO A 188 7.34 -27.69 -12.59
C PRO A 188 7.74 -28.60 -11.44
N GLU A 189 9.00 -29.02 -11.38
CA GLU A 189 9.55 -29.85 -10.31
C GLU A 189 9.57 -29.16 -8.94
N VAL A 190 9.54 -27.82 -8.92
CA VAL A 190 9.51 -27.02 -7.69
C VAL A 190 8.08 -26.73 -7.24
N TYR A 191 7.19 -26.37 -8.17
CA TYR A 191 5.89 -25.78 -7.84
C TYR A 191 4.67 -26.71 -8.02
N ARG A 192 4.81 -27.85 -8.70
CA ARG A 192 3.68 -28.76 -8.96
C ARG A 192 3.09 -29.30 -7.65
N GLY A 193 1.76 -29.21 -7.53
CA GLY A 193 1.02 -29.67 -6.36
C GLY A 193 1.18 -28.80 -5.11
N LEU A 194 1.82 -27.64 -5.19
CA LEU A 194 1.86 -26.66 -4.10
C LEU A 194 0.62 -25.76 -4.11
N GLY A 195 0.27 -25.25 -2.93
CA GLY A 195 -0.68 -24.16 -2.80
C GLY A 195 0.02 -22.81 -2.67
N LEU A 196 -0.76 -21.74 -2.59
CA LEU A 196 -0.24 -20.38 -2.52
C LEU A 196 0.42 -20.04 -1.16
N LYS A 197 0.16 -20.81 -0.09
CA LYS A 197 0.66 -20.59 1.27
C LYS A 197 1.86 -21.47 1.61
#